data_AF-R7UAJ0-F1
#
_entry.id   AF-R7UAJ0-F1
#
_cell.length_a   1.000
_cell.length_b   1.000
_cell.length_c   1.000
_cell.angle_alpha   90.00
_cell.angle_beta   90.00
_cell.angle_gamma   90.00
#
_symmetry.space_group_name_H-M   'P 1'
#
loop_
_entity.id
_entity.type
_entity.pdbx_description
1 polymer ?
#
loop_
_entity_poly.entity_id
_entity_poly.type
_entity_poly.pdbx_seq_one_letter_code
_entity_poly.pdbx_strand_id
1 'polypeptide(L)'
;KSLSTTDYKSKRHLVKWQAESSHGPKIPYLGMPFMVIQRATYECRHGPLHEHSYSGSMSKKVACPAKAYVKKIVIFTDPAFRVEEKSQPRYKVVKNLKAAIARNENLSVSYRVYVKFPGVECHEGHGFDESDPVNPPSAVPKAD
;
A
#
# COMPACT_ATOMS: atom_id res chain seq x y z
N LYS A 1 -3.61 -10.48 7.41
CA LYS A 1 -2.59 -10.07 8.40
C LYS A 1 -3.10 -8.84 9.14
N SER A 2 -3.36 -8.96 10.44
CA SER A 2 -3.70 -7.81 11.30
C SER A 2 -2.55 -6.80 11.25
N LEU A 3 -2.87 -5.53 11.00
CA LEU A 3 -1.91 -4.44 10.98
C LEU A 3 -1.64 -4.06 12.44
N SER A 4 -0.48 -4.47 12.98
CA SER A 4 -0.13 -4.05 14.33
C SER A 4 0.03 -2.54 14.37
N THR A 5 -0.49 -1.91 15.42
CA THR A 5 -0.34 -0.47 15.70
C THR A 5 1.11 -0.05 15.92
N THR A 6 2.07 -1.00 15.88
CA THR A 6 3.49 -0.78 16.08
C THR A 6 4.38 -1.33 14.96
N ASP A 7 3.84 -1.62 13.76
CA ASP A 7 4.61 -2.15 12.62
C ASP A 7 5.90 -1.35 12.31
N TYR A 8 5.91 -0.06 12.60
CA TYR A 8 7.06 0.84 12.41
C TYR A 8 8.23 0.58 13.38
N LYS A 9 7.99 -0.11 14.49
CA LYS A 9 9.02 -0.54 15.45
C LYS A 9 9.81 -1.75 14.95
N SER A 10 9.36 -2.40 13.87
CA SER A 10 10.10 -3.50 13.25
C SER A 10 11.42 -3.03 12.63
N LYS A 11 12.42 -3.91 12.61
CA LYS A 11 13.77 -3.56 12.14
C LYS A 11 13.75 -3.35 10.62
N ARG A 12 14.44 -2.28 10.16
CA ARG A 12 14.84 -1.93 8.76
C ARG A 12 14.03 -0.85 8.03
N HIS A 13 13.11 -0.13 8.66
CA HIS A 13 12.49 1.02 8.00
C HIS A 13 13.41 2.26 7.96
N LEU A 14 13.55 2.86 6.78
CA LEU A 14 14.24 4.15 6.62
C LEU A 14 13.28 5.29 6.95
N VAL A 15 13.75 6.24 7.76
CA VAL A 15 13.08 7.53 7.96
C VAL A 15 13.26 8.38 6.71
N LYS A 16 12.16 8.92 6.21
CA LYS A 16 12.08 9.71 4.98
C LYS A 16 11.30 10.99 5.21
N TRP A 17 11.50 11.93 4.29
CA TRP A 17 10.80 13.22 4.26
C TRP A 17 9.93 13.37 3.01
N GLN A 18 10.29 12.64 1.96
CA GLN A 18 9.55 12.45 0.72
C GLN A 18 9.98 11.10 0.13
N ALA A 19 9.20 10.54 -0.79
CA ALA A 19 9.58 9.32 -1.48
C ALA A 19 9.15 9.38 -2.95
N GLU A 20 10.15 9.55 -3.83
CA GLU A 20 9.96 9.35 -5.27
C GLU A 20 9.72 7.88 -5.59
N SER A 21 9.16 7.62 -6.76
CA SER A 21 8.91 6.27 -7.25
C SER A 21 8.88 6.27 -8.77
N SER A 22 9.53 5.30 -9.40
CA SER A 22 9.34 5.01 -10.83
C SER A 22 7.98 4.35 -11.08
N HIS A 23 7.63 3.34 -10.27
CA HIS A 23 6.44 2.50 -10.53
C HIS A 23 5.26 2.76 -9.59
N GLY A 24 5.46 3.32 -8.39
CA GLY A 24 4.41 3.48 -7.37
C GLY A 24 3.98 4.93 -7.11
N PRO A 25 3.12 5.17 -6.11
CA PRO A 25 2.73 6.52 -5.76
C PRO A 25 3.91 7.31 -5.20
N LYS A 26 4.02 8.57 -5.62
CA LYS A 26 4.94 9.56 -5.02
C LYS A 26 4.38 9.99 -3.67
N ILE A 27 5.26 10.10 -2.68
CA ILE A 27 4.91 10.66 -1.38
C ILE A 27 5.52 12.06 -1.30
N PRO A 28 4.69 13.12 -1.25
CA PRO A 28 5.18 14.49 -1.23
C PRO A 28 5.90 14.80 0.09
N TYR A 29 6.58 15.95 0.13
CA TYR A 29 7.15 16.45 1.38
C TYR A 29 6.02 16.87 2.34
N LEU A 30 5.98 16.27 3.52
CA LEU A 30 4.90 16.49 4.51
C LEU A 30 5.32 17.42 5.66
N GLY A 31 6.54 17.95 5.67
CA GLY A 31 7.09 18.68 6.82
C GLY A 31 7.39 17.82 8.05
N MET A 32 7.06 16.53 8.00
CA MET A 32 7.21 15.56 9.08
C MET A 32 7.94 14.31 8.57
N PRO A 33 8.75 13.64 9.42
CA PRO A 33 9.40 12.40 9.06
C PRO A 33 8.36 11.27 8.99
N PHE A 34 8.57 10.35 8.08
CA PHE A 34 7.73 9.17 7.92
C PHE A 34 8.56 7.91 7.61
N MET A 35 7.98 6.74 7.82
CA MET A 35 8.53 5.46 7.37
C MET A 35 7.54 4.77 6.43
N VAL A 36 8.06 4.16 5.36
CA VAL A 36 7.26 3.26 4.51
C VAL A 36 7.25 1.88 5.14
N ILE A 37 6.10 1.50 5.69
CA ILE A 37 5.92 0.25 6.45
C ILE A 37 5.41 -0.90 5.59
N GLN A 38 4.69 -0.59 4.50
CA GLN A 38 4.19 -1.60 3.58
C GLN A 38 4.28 -1.12 2.13
N ARG A 39 4.64 -2.05 1.25
CA ARG A 39 4.52 -1.93 -0.20
C ARG A 39 3.71 -3.12 -0.69
N ALA A 40 2.76 -2.87 -1.56
CA ALA A 40 2.02 -3.92 -2.24
C ALA A 40 1.80 -3.55 -3.70
N THR A 41 1.79 -4.55 -4.56
CA THR A 41 1.40 -4.44 -5.95
C THR A 41 0.22 -5.38 -6.15
N TYR A 42 -0.87 -4.86 -6.68
CA TYR A 42 -2.07 -5.62 -6.99
C TYR A 42 -2.20 -5.72 -8.49
N GLU A 43 -2.44 -6.92 -8.99
CA GLU A 43 -2.66 -7.18 -10.41
C GLU A 43 -4.14 -7.08 -10.74
N CYS A 44 -4.44 -6.75 -12.00
CA CYS A 44 -5.79 -6.82 -12.51
C CYS A 44 -6.38 -8.24 -12.33
N ARG A 45 -7.70 -8.32 -12.13
CA ARG A 45 -8.44 -9.60 -12.12
C ARG A 45 -8.17 -10.40 -13.39
N HIS A 46 -8.01 -9.74 -14.54
CA HIS A 46 -7.69 -10.36 -15.82
C HIS A 46 -6.18 -10.47 -16.12
N GLY A 47 -5.32 -10.33 -15.09
CA GLY A 47 -3.86 -10.40 -15.20
C GLY A 47 -3.31 -11.75 -15.65
N PRO A 48 -2.00 -12.02 -15.46
CA PRO A 48 -1.37 -13.25 -15.94
C PRO A 48 -1.96 -14.53 -15.31
N LEU A 49 -1.87 -15.63 -16.05
CA LEU A 49 -2.07 -16.98 -15.50
C LEU A 49 -0.87 -17.31 -14.61
N HIS A 50 -1.14 -17.55 -13.33
CA HIS A 50 -0.15 -18.09 -12.40
C HIS A 50 -0.29 -19.62 -12.41
N GLU A 51 0.80 -20.37 -12.57
CA GLU A 51 0.83 -21.84 -12.80
C GLU A 51 0.18 -22.74 -11.72
N HIS A 52 -0.45 -22.18 -10.69
CA HIS A 52 -0.95 -22.92 -9.52
C HIS A 52 -2.47 -22.84 -9.26
N SER A 53 -3.30 -22.35 -10.18
CA SER A 53 -4.76 -22.37 -9.97
C SER A 53 -5.43 -23.53 -10.72
N TYR A 54 -5.78 -24.56 -9.96
CA TYR A 54 -6.76 -25.63 -10.18
C TYR A 54 -7.52 -25.65 -11.52
N SER A 55 -7.47 -26.83 -12.16
CA SER A 55 -8.42 -27.32 -13.15
C SER A 55 -9.86 -27.07 -12.69
N GLY A 56 -10.65 -26.29 -13.44
CA GLY A 56 -12.11 -26.32 -13.26
C GLY A 56 -12.94 -25.14 -13.75
N SER A 57 -12.38 -23.97 -14.04
CA SER A 57 -13.17 -22.87 -14.62
C SER A 57 -12.44 -22.20 -15.77
N MET A 58 -13.13 -21.96 -16.89
CA MET A 58 -12.67 -21.09 -17.98
C MET A 58 -12.18 -19.77 -17.37
N SER A 59 -10.86 -19.60 -17.30
CA SER A 59 -10.23 -18.45 -16.67
C SER A 59 -10.45 -17.21 -17.53
N LYS A 60 -11.12 -16.17 -17.00
CA LYS A 60 -11.24 -14.85 -17.68
C LYS A 60 -9.88 -14.10 -17.79
N LYS A 61 -8.76 -14.76 -17.49
CA LYS A 61 -7.42 -14.15 -17.49
C LYS A 61 -6.98 -13.94 -18.94
N VAL A 62 -6.66 -12.70 -19.30
CA VAL A 62 -6.23 -12.29 -20.64
C VAL A 62 -4.80 -11.73 -20.64
N ALA A 63 -4.02 -12.07 -19.61
CA ALA A 63 -2.66 -11.56 -19.41
C ALA A 63 -2.56 -10.03 -19.33
N CYS A 64 -3.58 -9.37 -18.76
CA CYS A 64 -3.61 -7.91 -18.61
C CYS A 64 -2.43 -7.40 -17.76
N PRO A 65 -1.64 -6.42 -18.24
CA PRO A 65 -0.44 -5.94 -17.54
C PRO A 65 -0.75 -4.94 -16.42
N ALA A 66 -1.99 -4.46 -16.30
CA ALA A 66 -2.38 -3.41 -15.36
C ALA A 66 -2.10 -3.79 -13.90
N LYS A 67 -1.43 -2.87 -13.19
CA LYS A 67 -1.03 -3.01 -11.79
C LYS A 67 -1.36 -1.76 -10.98
N ALA A 68 -1.94 -1.96 -9.80
CA ALA A 68 -2.09 -0.91 -8.80
C ALA A 68 -0.96 -1.02 -7.76
N TYR A 69 -0.37 0.11 -7.37
CA TYR A 69 0.74 0.15 -6.43
C TYR A 69 0.31 0.87 -5.15
N VAL A 70 0.53 0.22 -4.01
CA VAL A 70 0.12 0.73 -2.70
C VAL A 70 1.35 0.94 -1.83
N LYS A 71 1.42 2.11 -1.18
CA LYS A 71 2.38 2.40 -0.11
C LYS A 71 1.62 2.79 1.15
N LYS A 72 1.82 2.03 2.22
CA LYS A 72 1.40 2.46 3.57
C LYS A 72 2.59 3.12 4.25
N ILE A 73 2.36 4.31 4.81
CA ILE A 73 3.33 5.02 5.62
C ILE A 73 2.81 5.24 7.04
N VAL A 74 3.76 5.35 7.96
CA VAL A 74 3.55 5.96 9.27
C VAL A 74 4.24 7.31 9.28
N ILE A 75 3.56 8.35 9.73
CA ILE A 75 4.07 9.70 9.88
C ILE A 75 4.22 9.95 11.37
N PHE A 76 5.37 10.46 11.80
CA PHE A 76 5.60 10.83 13.19
C PHE A 76 5.13 12.26 13.40
N THR A 77 4.02 12.42 14.12
CA THR A 77 3.28 13.68 14.26
C THR A 77 3.64 14.45 15.52
N ASP A 78 4.57 13.93 16.32
CA ASP A 78 5.12 14.66 17.47
C ASP A 78 5.83 15.95 16.98
N PRO A 79 5.45 17.13 17.51
CA PRO A 79 6.08 18.40 17.17
C PRO A 79 7.60 18.39 17.32
N ALA A 80 8.16 17.61 18.25
CA ALA A 80 9.60 17.49 18.46
C ALA A 80 10.36 16.95 17.24
N PHE A 81 9.67 16.29 16.30
CA PHE A 81 10.25 15.79 15.05
C PHE A 81 9.86 16.60 13.81
N ARG A 82 9.07 17.67 13.95
CA ARG A 82 8.73 18.56 12.84
C ARG A 82 9.94 19.41 12.47
N VAL A 83 10.13 19.66 11.17
CA VAL A 83 11.11 20.65 10.70
C VAL A 83 10.36 21.95 10.49
N GLU A 84 10.42 22.85 11.48
CA GLU A 84 9.77 24.15 11.44
C GLU A 84 10.64 25.21 10.76
N GLU A 85 11.97 25.13 10.94
CA GLU A 85 12.93 26.03 10.31
C GLU A 85 13.71 25.34 9.19
N LYS A 86 13.96 26.07 8.09
CA LYS A 86 14.85 25.62 7.00
C LYS A 86 16.29 25.30 7.48
N SER A 87 16.68 25.81 8.66
CA SER A 87 17.99 25.65 9.29
C SER A 87 18.15 24.30 10.01
N GLN A 88 17.06 23.64 10.41
CA GLN A 88 17.15 22.46 11.27
C GLN A 88 17.70 21.26 10.47
N PRO A 89 18.83 20.67 10.87
CA PRO A 89 19.41 19.58 10.12
C PRO A 89 18.55 18.31 10.27
N ARG A 90 17.97 17.83 9.15
CA ARG A 90 17.14 16.61 9.11
C ARG A 90 17.82 15.39 9.74
N TYR A 91 19.15 15.30 9.69
CA TYR A 91 19.89 14.19 10.29
C TYR A 91 19.75 14.14 11.83
N LYS A 92 19.65 15.30 12.51
CA LYS A 92 19.44 15.37 13.96
C LYS A 92 18.05 14.83 14.33
N VAL A 93 17.03 15.24 13.59
CA VAL A 93 15.66 14.73 13.74
C VAL A 93 15.62 13.21 13.56
N VAL A 94 16.27 12.69 12.51
CA VAL A 94 16.36 11.24 12.26
C VAL A 94 17.07 10.51 13.40
N LYS A 95 18.18 11.05 13.91
CA LYS A 95 18.92 10.48 15.04
C LYS A 95 18.04 10.40 16.29
N ASN A 96 17.36 11.49 16.63
CA ASN A 96 16.51 11.58 17.80
C ASN A 96 15.31 10.62 17.70
N LEU A 97 14.64 10.60 16.55
CA LEU A 97 13.52 9.70 16.30
C LEU A 97 13.94 8.22 16.39
N LYS A 98 15.08 7.85 15.78
CA LYS A 98 15.59 6.47 15.90
C LYS A 98 15.91 6.10 17.34
N ALA A 99 16.47 7.03 18.12
CA ALA A 99 16.75 6.80 19.54
C ALA A 99 15.44 6.63 20.34
N ALA A 100 14.42 7.44 20.08
CA ALA A 100 13.10 7.33 20.70
C ALA A 100 12.42 6.00 20.40
N ILE A 101 12.47 5.56 19.13
CA ILE A 101 11.98 4.22 18.72
C ILE A 101 12.76 3.12 19.44
N ALA A 102 14.09 3.22 19.52
CA ALA A 102 14.93 2.23 20.18
C ALA A 102 14.69 2.14 21.69
N ARG A 103 14.35 3.28 22.33
CA ARG A 103 13.90 3.34 23.73
C ARG A 103 12.45 2.90 23.93
N ASN A 104 11.77 2.49 22.86
CA ASN A 104 10.38 2.07 22.87
C ASN A 104 9.43 3.16 23.42
N GLU A 105 9.74 4.43 23.17
CA GLU A 105 8.90 5.55 23.57
C GLU A 105 7.50 5.47 22.93
N ASN A 106 6.53 6.13 23.58
CA ASN A 106 5.19 6.25 23.04
C ASN A 106 5.13 7.44 22.07
N LEU A 107 5.23 7.15 20.78
CA LEU A 107 5.29 8.16 19.74
C LEU A 107 3.91 8.44 19.16
N SER A 108 3.58 9.73 19.01
CA SER A 108 2.40 10.16 18.25
C SER A 108 2.61 9.86 16.77
N VAL A 109 1.71 9.05 16.19
CA VAL A 109 1.81 8.61 14.80
C VAL A 109 0.48 8.69 14.05
N SER A 110 0.55 8.98 12.76
CA SER A 110 -0.58 8.92 11.83
C SER A 110 -0.25 7.99 10.67
N TYR A 111 -1.21 7.14 10.28
CA TYR A 111 -1.05 6.26 9.13
C TYR A 111 -1.69 6.87 7.89
N ARG A 112 -1.00 6.76 6.75
CA ARG A 112 -1.57 7.13 5.45
C ARG A 112 -1.30 6.05 4.42
N VAL A 113 -2.26 5.85 3.53
CA VAL A 113 -2.15 4.95 2.38
C VAL A 113 -2.13 5.80 1.12
N TYR A 114 -1.11 5.61 0.29
CA TYR A 114 -1.02 6.17 -1.03
C TYR A 114 -1.21 5.06 -2.04
N VAL A 115 -2.03 5.30 -3.06
CA VAL A 115 -2.32 4.35 -4.13
C VAL A 115 -2.05 5.03 -5.47
N LYS A 116 -1.36 4.32 -6.36
CA LYS A 116 -1.30 4.64 -7.78
C LYS A 116 -2.07 3.55 -8.52
N PHE A 117 -3.23 3.91 -9.05
CA PHE A 117 -4.00 3.02 -9.92
C PHE A 117 -3.41 3.02 -11.33
N PRO A 118 -3.52 1.90 -12.07
CA PRO A 118 -3.26 1.91 -13.49
C PRO A 118 -4.29 2.83 -14.17
N GLY A 119 -3.88 3.52 -15.23
CA GLY A 119 -4.83 4.19 -16.11
C GLY A 119 -5.63 3.14 -16.91
N VAL A 120 -6.75 3.56 -17.48
CA VAL A 120 -7.61 2.70 -18.32
C VAL A 120 -6.80 2.13 -19.49
N GLU A 121 -5.89 2.93 -20.05
CA GLU A 121 -4.99 2.59 -21.15
C GLU A 121 -3.96 1.50 -20.81
N CYS A 122 -3.72 1.23 -19.53
CA CYS A 122 -2.83 0.14 -19.09
C CYS A 122 -3.54 -1.22 -19.07
N HIS A 123 -4.85 -1.26 -19.28
CA HIS A 123 -5.62 -2.49 -19.37
C HIS A 123 -5.63 -2.99 -20.80
N GLU A 124 -5.22 -4.24 -20.99
CA GLU A 124 -5.14 -4.88 -22.30
C GLU A 124 -5.96 -6.17 -22.29
N GLY A 125 -6.59 -6.49 -23.43
CA GLY A 125 -7.33 -7.73 -23.65
C GLY A 125 -8.69 -7.84 -22.95
N HIS A 126 -9.15 -6.80 -22.23
CA HIS A 126 -10.48 -6.77 -21.61
C HIS A 126 -11.07 -5.35 -21.49
N GLY A 127 -12.40 -5.24 -21.51
CA GLY A 127 -13.13 -4.00 -21.24
C GLY A 127 -13.43 -3.80 -19.75
N PHE A 128 -14.10 -2.68 -19.42
CA PHE A 128 -14.61 -2.38 -18.07
C PHE A 128 -16.09 -2.72 -17.89
N ASP A 129 -16.81 -3.00 -19.00
CA ASP A 129 -18.26 -3.23 -19.03
C ASP A 129 -18.69 -4.70 -18.87
N GLU A 130 -17.81 -5.58 -18.37
CA GLU A 130 -18.26 -6.94 -18.01
C GLU A 130 -19.05 -6.91 -16.70
N SER A 131 -20.34 -6.60 -16.79
CA SER A 131 -21.31 -6.96 -15.75
C SER A 131 -21.24 -8.48 -15.54
N ASP A 132 -20.76 -8.91 -14.37
CA ASP A 132 -20.81 -10.32 -13.99
C ASP A 132 -22.27 -10.81 -14.14
N PRO A 133 -22.53 -11.97 -14.77
CA PRO A 133 -23.89 -12.48 -14.87
C PRO A 133 -24.43 -12.67 -13.46
N VAL A 134 -25.58 -12.04 -13.17
CA VAL A 134 -26.34 -12.28 -11.95
C VAL A 134 -26.61 -13.78 -11.90
N ASN A 135 -25.89 -14.51 -11.06
CA ASN A 135 -26.25 -15.89 -10.77
C ASN A 135 -27.69 -15.87 -10.21
N PRO A 136 -28.65 -16.57 -10.84
CA PRO A 136 -29.96 -16.73 -10.23
C PRO A 136 -29.77 -17.46 -8.89
N PRO A 137 -30.55 -17.11 -7.84
CA PRO A 137 -30.44 -17.77 -6.55
C PRO A 137 -30.64 -19.27 -6.72
N SER A 138 -29.65 -20.04 -6.25
CA SER A 138 -29.69 -21.51 -6.23
C SER A 138 -31.02 -22.00 -5.66
N ALA A 139 -31.68 -22.88 -6.41
CA ALA A 139 -32.94 -23.50 -6.04
C ALA A 139 -32.85 -24.09 -4.61
N VAL A 140 -33.81 -23.71 -3.78
CA VAL A 140 -34.04 -24.27 -2.45
C VAL A 140 -34.35 -25.76 -2.61
N PRO A 141 -33.73 -26.68 -1.84
CA PRO A 141 -34.08 -28.08 -1.91
C PRO A 141 -35.51 -28.27 -1.41
N LYS A 142 -36.35 -28.97 -2.20
CA LYS A 142 -37.64 -29.46 -1.74
C LYS A 142 -37.38 -30.48 -0.64
N ALA A 143 -37.99 -30.27 0.53
CA ALA A 143 -38.07 -31.26 1.58
C ALA A 143 -39.27 -32.18 1.27
N ASP A 144 -39.05 -33.49 1.33
CA ASP A 144 -40.08 -34.52 1.42
C ASP A 144 -40.53 -34.71 2.88
#